data_AF-A0A348W7E3-F1
#
_entry.id   AF-A0A348W7E3-F1
#
_cell.length_a   1.000
_cell.length_b   1.000
_cell.length_c   1.000
_cell.angle_alpha   90.00
_cell.angle_beta   90.00
_cell.angle_gamma   90.00
#
_symmetry.space_group_name_H-M   'P 1'
#
loop_
_entity.id
_entity.type
_entity.pdbx_description
1 polymer ?
#
loop_
_entity_poly.entity_id
_entity_poly.type
_entity_poly.pdbx_seq_one_letter_code
_entity_poly.pdbx_strand_id
1 'polypeptide(L)'
;MTRCPRPHDPDAAEEARGQVPGLAPELADLVAGAAGCSPYLAGLIAREAGWLAEALGDPEAARAGLMAEVRGLEDGALGSGLRAAKGRIALLAGLADLAGVWPLEEVTGTLTEFADLACQRALTEAVGREIRRGKLPGQSEDDIETAGGMVVLAMGKMGAGELNYSSDIDLICLFDETRFGPEEFLDARASFVRATRRMSATLNDRTAEGYVFRTDLRLRPDPSVTPVCLAMAAAEAYYESLGRTWERAAYIKARPCAGDLAAGERFLATLKPFVWRRHLDFAAIEDAHNMRLRIREAKGFGRGIGQFGHNMKLGRGGIR
;
A
#
# COMPACT_ATOMS: atom_id res chain seq x y z
N MET A 1 7.84 7.64 -26.28
CA MET A 1 7.82 6.17 -26.07
C MET A 1 9.13 5.58 -26.54
N THR A 2 9.69 4.62 -25.81
CA THR A 2 10.97 3.97 -26.15
C THR A 2 10.83 2.46 -26.40
N ARG A 3 9.71 1.86 -26.01
CA ARG A 3 9.45 0.42 -26.07
C ARG A 3 7.98 0.16 -26.42
N CYS A 4 7.69 -1.01 -26.98
CA CYS A 4 6.33 -1.48 -27.22
C CYS A 4 6.29 -3.01 -27.08
N PRO A 5 5.36 -3.58 -26.29
CA PRO A 5 5.20 -5.02 -26.17
C PRO A 5 4.76 -5.66 -27.49
N ARG A 6 5.21 -6.89 -27.74
CA ARG A 6 4.72 -7.72 -28.84
C ARG A 6 3.61 -8.62 -28.30
N PRO A 7 2.40 -8.58 -28.86
CA PRO A 7 1.28 -9.34 -28.33
C PRO A 7 1.58 -10.85 -28.37
N HIS A 8 1.31 -11.54 -27.26
CA HIS A 8 1.39 -12.99 -27.19
C HIS A 8 0.10 -13.64 -27.71
N ASP A 9 -1.04 -13.02 -27.41
CA ASP A 9 -2.37 -13.33 -27.90
C ASP A 9 -2.79 -12.28 -28.94
N PRO A 10 -2.79 -12.61 -30.25
CA PRO A 10 -3.17 -11.71 -31.31
C PRO A 10 -4.65 -11.30 -31.30
N ASP A 11 -5.54 -12.20 -30.87
CA ASP A 11 -6.99 -11.95 -30.90
C ASP A 11 -7.36 -10.89 -29.85
N ALA A 12 -6.82 -11.03 -28.64
CA ALA A 12 -6.97 -10.03 -27.59
C ALA A 12 -6.37 -8.66 -27.98
N ALA A 13 -5.29 -8.67 -28.76
CA ALA A 13 -4.66 -7.46 -29.25
C ALA A 13 -5.53 -6.74 -30.30
N GLU A 14 -6.13 -7.48 -31.23
CA GLU A 14 -7.04 -6.94 -32.24
C GLU A 14 -8.32 -6.39 -31.61
N GLU A 15 -8.90 -7.11 -30.65
CA GLU A 15 -10.08 -6.63 -29.90
C GLU A 15 -9.78 -5.31 -29.19
N ALA A 16 -8.67 -5.23 -28.44
CA ALA A 16 -8.28 -4.02 -27.72
C ALA A 16 -8.02 -2.85 -28.67
N ARG A 17 -7.42 -3.09 -29.84
CA ARG A 17 -7.21 -2.05 -30.87
C ARG A 17 -8.54 -1.50 -31.38
N GLY A 18 -9.53 -2.37 -31.59
CA GLY A 18 -10.87 -1.97 -32.02
C GLY A 18 -11.63 -1.11 -30.99
N GLN A 19 -11.28 -1.22 -29.71
CA GLN A 19 -11.89 -0.42 -28.63
C GLN A 19 -11.37 1.03 -28.59
N VAL A 20 -10.24 1.33 -29.24
CA VAL A 20 -9.55 2.64 -29.18
C VAL A 20 -9.30 3.27 -30.57
N PRO A 21 -10.32 3.39 -31.44
CA PRO A 21 -10.14 3.76 -32.85
C PRO A 21 -9.56 5.15 -33.10
N GLY A 22 -9.62 6.05 -32.10
CA GLY A 22 -9.12 7.43 -32.19
C GLY A 22 -7.67 7.63 -31.73
N LEU A 23 -6.99 6.58 -31.27
CA LEU A 23 -5.59 6.69 -30.84
C LEU A 23 -4.64 6.79 -32.02
N ALA A 24 -3.55 7.55 -31.82
CA ALA A 24 -2.41 7.54 -32.75
C ALA A 24 -1.89 6.10 -32.93
N PRO A 25 -1.38 5.73 -34.12
CA PRO A 25 -0.98 4.35 -34.43
C PRO A 25 -0.05 3.72 -33.38
N GLU A 26 0.92 4.48 -32.87
CA GLU A 26 1.90 4.01 -31.89
C GLU A 26 1.25 3.71 -30.52
N LEU A 27 0.25 4.49 -30.13
CA LEU A 27 -0.52 4.28 -28.90
C LEU A 27 -1.49 3.11 -29.06
N ALA A 28 -2.11 2.96 -30.23
CA ALA A 28 -2.95 1.81 -30.54
C ALA A 28 -2.14 0.50 -30.52
N ASP A 29 -0.92 0.50 -31.04
CA ASP A 29 -0.01 -0.65 -31.00
C ASP A 29 0.42 -0.98 -29.56
N LEU A 30 0.67 0.04 -28.71
CA LEU A 30 0.94 -0.15 -27.28
C LEU A 30 -0.25 -0.82 -26.57
N VAL A 31 -1.47 -0.31 -26.79
CA VAL A 31 -2.70 -0.85 -26.19
C VAL A 31 -2.91 -2.30 -26.63
N ALA A 32 -2.78 -2.57 -27.94
CA ALA A 32 -2.90 -3.91 -28.50
C ALA A 32 -1.85 -4.87 -27.93
N GLY A 33 -0.58 -4.46 -27.91
CA GLY A 33 0.51 -5.26 -27.36
C GLY A 33 0.35 -5.53 -25.86
N ALA A 34 -0.10 -4.55 -25.08
CA ALA A 34 -0.35 -4.70 -23.65
C ALA A 34 -1.52 -5.67 -23.38
N ALA A 35 -2.63 -5.52 -24.10
CA ALA A 35 -3.78 -6.41 -23.99
C ALA A 35 -3.43 -7.85 -24.37
N GLY A 36 -2.72 -8.04 -25.49
CA GLY A 36 -2.27 -9.36 -25.94
C GLY A 36 -1.23 -10.04 -25.05
N CYS A 37 -0.65 -9.34 -24.07
CA CYS A 37 0.28 -9.93 -23.10
C CYS A 37 -0.31 -10.05 -21.69
N SER A 38 -1.41 -9.36 -21.38
CA SER A 38 -1.95 -9.26 -20.03
C SER A 38 -3.48 -9.21 -20.06
N PRO A 39 -4.16 -10.32 -19.72
CA PRO A 39 -5.61 -10.34 -19.57
C PRO A 39 -6.13 -9.31 -18.57
N TYR A 40 -5.31 -8.97 -17.56
CA TYR A 40 -5.62 -7.92 -16.59
C TYR A 40 -5.68 -6.53 -17.25
N LEU A 41 -4.68 -6.19 -18.07
CA LEU A 41 -4.68 -4.91 -18.80
C LEU A 41 -5.74 -4.89 -19.89
N ALA A 42 -5.96 -6.00 -20.61
CA ALA A 42 -7.05 -6.11 -21.59
C ALA A 42 -8.42 -5.77 -20.96
N GLY A 43 -8.72 -6.35 -19.79
CA GLY A 43 -9.96 -6.05 -19.08
C GLY A 43 -10.06 -4.62 -18.55
N LEU A 44 -8.94 -3.95 -18.26
CA LEU A 44 -8.93 -2.53 -17.89
C LEU A 44 -9.10 -1.62 -19.10
N ILE A 45 -8.43 -1.94 -20.22
CA ILE A 45 -8.58 -1.24 -21.51
C ILE A 45 -10.04 -1.25 -21.94
N ALA A 46 -10.69 -2.42 -21.91
CA ALA A 46 -12.10 -2.54 -22.27
C ALA A 46 -13.03 -1.66 -21.42
N ARG A 47 -12.72 -1.50 -20.13
CA ARG A 47 -13.52 -0.66 -19.21
C ARG A 47 -13.25 0.83 -19.38
N GLU A 48 -12.01 1.21 -19.68
CA GLU A 48 -11.54 2.60 -19.63
C GLU A 48 -11.19 3.16 -21.02
N ALA A 49 -11.65 2.53 -22.10
CA ALA A 49 -11.32 2.90 -23.47
C ALA A 49 -11.59 4.38 -23.78
N GLY A 50 -12.71 4.92 -23.26
CA GLY A 50 -13.07 6.33 -23.45
C GLY A 50 -12.17 7.33 -22.73
N TRP A 51 -11.44 6.89 -21.70
CA TRP A 51 -10.52 7.73 -20.92
C TRP A 51 -9.07 7.64 -21.42
N LEU A 52 -8.70 6.54 -22.09
CA LEU A 52 -7.32 6.26 -22.49
C LEU A 52 -6.70 7.32 -23.41
N ALA A 53 -7.46 7.91 -24.32
CA ALA A 53 -6.91 8.88 -25.27
C ALA A 53 -6.36 10.13 -24.57
N GLU A 54 -7.12 10.68 -23.62
CA GLU A 54 -6.67 11.78 -22.79
C GLU A 54 -5.52 11.35 -21.88
N ALA A 55 -5.67 10.19 -21.22
CA ALA A 55 -4.70 9.72 -20.25
C ALA A 55 -3.32 9.42 -20.83
N LEU A 56 -3.25 8.92 -22.07
CA LEU A 56 -1.99 8.64 -22.76
C LEU A 56 -1.37 9.88 -23.41
N GLY A 57 -2.15 10.94 -23.63
CA GLY A 57 -1.65 12.21 -24.15
C GLY A 57 -0.83 12.98 -23.12
N ASP A 58 -1.24 12.94 -21.85
CA ASP A 58 -0.54 13.53 -20.71
C ASP A 58 -0.69 12.64 -19.46
N PRO A 59 0.18 11.62 -19.31
CA PRO A 59 0.11 10.69 -18.18
C PRO A 59 0.26 11.36 -16.81
N GLU A 60 1.07 12.42 -16.73
CA GLU A 60 1.31 13.16 -15.49
C GLU A 60 0.05 13.93 -15.06
N ALA A 61 -0.62 14.62 -15.98
CA ALA A 61 -1.90 15.27 -15.71
C ALA A 61 -3.00 14.26 -15.37
N ALA A 62 -3.05 13.13 -16.09
CA ALA A 62 -4.01 12.06 -15.83
C ALA A 62 -3.83 11.48 -14.41
N ARG A 63 -2.58 11.22 -14.00
CA ARG A 63 -2.27 10.81 -12.62
C ARG A 63 -2.74 11.85 -11.61
N ALA A 64 -2.38 13.12 -11.81
CA ALA A 64 -2.75 14.20 -10.89
C ALA A 64 -4.27 14.35 -10.77
N GLY A 65 -5.00 14.24 -11.89
CA GLY A 65 -6.45 14.25 -11.94
C GLY A 65 -7.08 13.12 -11.15
N LEU A 66 -6.59 11.88 -11.31
CA LEU A 66 -7.08 10.73 -10.54
C LEU A 66 -6.84 10.89 -9.03
N MET A 67 -5.67 11.40 -8.62
CA MET A 67 -5.41 11.67 -7.21
C MET A 67 -6.34 12.76 -6.66
N ALA A 68 -6.66 13.78 -7.46
CA ALA A 68 -7.62 14.82 -7.07
C ALA A 68 -9.05 14.28 -6.97
N GLU A 69 -9.48 13.45 -7.90
CA GLU A 69 -10.78 12.75 -7.85
C GLU A 69 -10.90 11.94 -6.56
N VAL A 70 -9.87 11.16 -6.22
CA VAL A 70 -9.83 10.37 -5.00
C VAL A 70 -9.87 11.25 -3.75
N ARG A 71 -9.24 12.42 -3.74
CA ARG A 71 -9.36 13.40 -2.63
C ARG A 71 -10.77 13.99 -2.51
N GLY A 72 -11.51 14.08 -3.60
CA GLY A 72 -12.88 14.61 -3.65
C GLY A 72 -13.99 13.59 -3.42
N LEU A 73 -13.70 12.29 -3.34
CA LEU A 73 -14.72 11.25 -3.13
C LEU A 73 -15.53 11.49 -1.85
N GLU A 74 -16.85 11.34 -1.91
CA GLU A 74 -17.73 11.39 -0.74
C GLU A 74 -17.75 10.05 0.01
N ASP A 75 -17.97 10.07 1.33
CA ASP A 75 -17.99 8.89 2.21
C ASP A 75 -18.87 7.74 1.67
N GLY A 76 -20.06 8.04 1.12
CA GLY A 76 -20.97 7.02 0.61
C GLY A 76 -20.50 6.31 -0.66
N ALA A 77 -19.57 6.91 -1.40
CA ALA A 77 -19.05 6.41 -2.66
C ALA A 77 -17.58 5.98 -2.59
N LEU A 78 -16.91 6.19 -1.44
CA LEU A 78 -15.45 6.02 -1.32
C LEU A 78 -14.98 4.64 -1.77
N GLY A 79 -15.66 3.58 -1.32
CA GLY A 79 -15.27 2.21 -1.68
C GLY A 79 -15.29 1.95 -3.19
N SER A 80 -16.36 2.34 -3.89
CA SER A 80 -16.47 2.14 -5.34
C SER A 80 -15.49 3.05 -6.09
N GLY A 81 -15.40 4.32 -5.68
CA GLY A 81 -14.47 5.29 -6.27
C GLY A 81 -13.00 4.88 -6.15
N LEU A 82 -12.57 4.37 -5.00
CA LEU A 82 -11.21 3.85 -4.82
C LEU A 82 -10.92 2.64 -5.72
N ARG A 83 -11.90 1.76 -5.97
CA ARG A 83 -11.72 0.60 -6.86
C ARG A 83 -11.60 1.02 -8.33
N ALA A 84 -12.41 1.99 -8.76
CA ALA A 84 -12.30 2.58 -10.10
C ALA A 84 -10.95 3.28 -10.29
N ALA A 85 -10.55 4.14 -9.34
CA ALA A 85 -9.27 4.83 -9.36
C ALA A 85 -8.08 3.86 -9.37
N LYS A 86 -8.14 2.78 -8.58
CA LYS A 86 -7.13 1.71 -8.57
C LYS A 86 -6.95 1.09 -9.96
N GLY A 87 -8.05 0.83 -10.66
CA GLY A 87 -8.04 0.30 -12.02
C GLY A 87 -7.32 1.23 -12.99
N ARG A 88 -7.70 2.52 -12.98
CA ARG A 88 -7.11 3.56 -13.82
C ARG A 88 -5.63 3.83 -13.53
N ILE A 89 -5.26 3.93 -12.25
CA ILE A 89 -3.85 4.09 -11.83
C ILE A 89 -3.02 2.88 -12.30
N ALA A 90 -3.51 1.66 -12.12
CA ALA A 90 -2.79 0.47 -12.58
C ALA A 90 -2.66 0.41 -14.11
N LEU A 91 -3.71 0.82 -14.84
CA LEU A 91 -3.69 0.88 -16.29
C LEU A 91 -2.69 1.92 -16.79
N LEU A 92 -2.76 3.14 -16.27
CA LEU A 92 -1.87 4.25 -16.62
C LEU A 92 -0.41 3.90 -16.34
N ALA A 93 -0.10 3.46 -15.13
CA ALA A 93 1.24 3.06 -14.73
C ALA A 93 1.74 1.89 -15.59
N GLY A 94 0.90 0.89 -15.85
CA GLY A 94 1.25 -0.27 -16.68
C GLY A 94 1.57 0.10 -18.12
N LEU A 95 0.78 0.97 -18.75
CA LEU A 95 1.03 1.43 -20.11
C LEU A 95 2.25 2.34 -20.19
N ALA A 96 2.44 3.26 -19.23
CA ALA A 96 3.61 4.13 -19.18
C ALA A 96 4.92 3.36 -18.94
N ASP A 97 4.89 2.32 -18.10
CA ASP A 97 6.00 1.38 -17.86
C ASP A 97 6.36 0.60 -19.14
N LEU A 98 5.38 -0.06 -19.76
CA LEU A 98 5.56 -0.84 -20.99
C LEU A 98 6.04 0.00 -22.18
N ALA A 99 5.56 1.25 -22.26
CA ALA A 99 5.98 2.20 -23.28
C ALA A 99 7.39 2.79 -23.02
N GLY A 100 7.93 2.57 -21.82
CA GLY A 100 9.17 3.18 -21.34
C GLY A 100 9.09 4.70 -21.26
N VAL A 101 7.93 5.23 -20.87
CA VAL A 101 7.69 6.65 -20.57
C VAL A 101 8.03 6.93 -19.11
N TRP A 102 7.56 6.08 -18.20
CA TRP A 102 7.89 6.19 -16.78
C TRP A 102 9.07 5.29 -16.41
N PRO A 103 10.06 5.80 -15.66
CA PRO A 103 11.05 4.95 -15.01
C PRO A 103 10.41 4.14 -13.88
N LEU A 104 11.12 3.11 -13.40
CA LEU A 104 10.61 2.22 -12.36
C LEU A 104 10.19 2.98 -11.09
N GLU A 105 10.97 3.97 -10.69
CA GLU A 105 10.74 4.80 -9.51
C GLU A 105 9.44 5.60 -9.61
N GLU A 106 9.08 6.08 -10.80
CA GLU A 106 7.84 6.81 -11.05
C GLU A 106 6.62 5.85 -10.99
N VAL A 107 6.78 4.64 -11.50
CA VAL A 107 5.76 3.58 -11.44
C VAL A 107 5.50 3.18 -10.00
N THR A 108 6.54 2.80 -9.24
CA THR A 108 6.38 2.37 -7.85
C THR A 108 5.97 3.53 -6.93
N GLY A 109 6.47 4.73 -7.21
CA GLY A 109 6.07 5.97 -6.54
C GLY A 109 4.57 6.23 -6.71
N THR A 110 4.08 6.22 -7.95
CA THR A 110 2.65 6.42 -8.25
C THR A 110 1.75 5.40 -7.56
N LEU A 111 2.13 4.11 -7.58
CA LEU A 111 1.38 3.06 -6.89
C LEU A 111 1.39 3.27 -5.36
N THR A 112 2.52 3.71 -4.80
CA THR A 112 2.67 3.97 -3.37
C THR A 112 1.85 5.20 -2.94
N GLU A 113 1.93 6.30 -3.69
CA GLU A 113 1.16 7.52 -3.43
C GLU A 113 -0.35 7.26 -3.47
N PHE A 114 -0.81 6.45 -4.42
CA PHE A 114 -2.21 6.05 -4.46
C PHE A 114 -2.60 5.19 -3.24
N ALA A 115 -1.71 4.29 -2.79
CA ALA A 115 -1.94 3.50 -1.58
C ALA A 115 -2.01 4.37 -0.32
N ASP A 116 -1.13 5.35 -0.18
CA ASP A 116 -1.15 6.31 0.94
C ASP A 116 -2.46 7.09 0.95
N LEU A 117 -2.86 7.65 -0.20
CA LEU A 117 -4.09 8.40 -0.32
C LEU A 117 -5.33 7.53 -0.03
N ALA A 118 -5.36 6.30 -0.55
CA ALA A 118 -6.45 5.37 -0.27
C ALA A 118 -6.55 5.03 1.23
N CYS A 119 -5.41 4.82 1.90
CA CYS A 119 -5.36 4.64 3.36
C CYS A 119 -5.86 5.89 4.10
N GLN A 120 -5.41 7.10 3.71
CA GLN A 120 -5.85 8.36 4.33
C GLN A 120 -7.36 8.53 4.22
N ARG A 121 -7.92 8.37 3.02
CA ARG A 121 -9.36 8.52 2.79
C ARG A 121 -10.17 7.47 3.56
N ALA A 122 -9.75 6.20 3.52
CA ALA A 122 -10.47 5.13 4.21
C ALA A 122 -10.37 5.25 5.74
N LEU A 123 -9.25 5.74 6.27
CA LEU A 123 -9.07 6.00 7.70
C LEU A 123 -9.92 7.17 8.19
N THR A 124 -9.85 8.30 7.50
CA THR A 124 -10.59 9.53 7.86
C THR A 124 -12.09 9.31 7.80
N GLU A 125 -12.61 8.60 6.79
CA GLU A 125 -14.03 8.18 6.75
C GLU A 125 -14.39 7.32 7.97
N ALA A 126 -13.56 6.30 8.25
CA ALA A 126 -13.82 5.36 9.33
C ALA A 126 -13.79 6.01 10.71
N VAL A 127 -12.86 6.92 10.96
CA VAL A 127 -12.76 7.68 12.21
C VAL A 127 -13.86 8.75 12.29
N GLY A 128 -14.11 9.48 11.21
CA GLY A 128 -15.19 10.48 11.15
C GLY A 128 -16.56 9.89 11.47
N ARG A 129 -16.81 8.63 11.07
CA ARG A 129 -18.00 7.89 11.48
C ARG A 129 -18.07 7.65 12.99
N GLU A 130 -16.96 7.34 13.65
CA GLU A 130 -16.95 7.12 15.10
C GLU A 130 -17.09 8.45 15.87
N ILE A 131 -16.51 9.54 15.36
CA ILE A 131 -16.67 10.91 15.88
C ILE A 131 -18.14 11.34 15.79
N ARG A 132 -18.76 11.26 14.60
CA ARG A 132 -20.17 11.62 14.38
C ARG A 132 -21.15 10.83 15.24
N ARG A 133 -20.77 9.62 15.67
CA ARG A 133 -21.56 8.77 16.57
C ARG A 133 -21.31 9.04 18.05
N GLY A 134 -20.44 10.00 18.38
CA GLY A 134 -20.01 10.29 19.75
C GLY A 134 -19.30 9.12 20.42
N LYS A 135 -18.60 8.28 19.64
CA LYS A 135 -17.89 7.10 20.14
C LYS A 135 -16.41 7.32 20.34
N LEU A 136 -15.84 8.39 19.79
CA LEU A 136 -14.46 8.78 20.03
C LEU A 136 -14.45 9.99 20.99
N PRO A 137 -14.12 9.79 22.30
CA PRO A 137 -14.25 10.83 23.31
C PRO A 137 -13.38 12.05 23.04
N GLY A 138 -13.90 13.25 23.35
CA GLY A 138 -13.15 14.50 23.23
C GLY A 138 -12.77 14.95 21.82
N GLN A 139 -13.19 14.21 20.77
CA GLN A 139 -12.90 14.54 19.37
C GLN A 139 -14.10 15.17 18.67
N SER A 140 -13.82 16.03 17.70
CA SER A 140 -14.78 16.78 16.89
C SER A 140 -14.55 16.57 15.39
N GLU A 141 -15.40 17.15 14.53
CA GLU A 141 -15.20 17.08 13.06
C GLU A 141 -13.83 17.63 12.64
N ASP A 142 -13.28 18.61 13.36
CA ASP A 142 -11.95 19.19 13.09
C ASP A 142 -10.81 18.17 13.30
N ASP A 143 -11.05 17.11 14.07
CA ASP A 143 -10.08 16.05 14.34
C ASP A 143 -10.10 14.92 13.28
N ILE A 144 -11.04 14.96 12.33
CA ILE A 144 -11.18 13.89 11.32
C ILE A 144 -9.95 13.79 10.42
N GLU A 145 -9.40 14.93 9.99
CA GLU A 145 -8.25 14.95 9.07
C GLU A 145 -7.00 14.30 9.67
N THR A 146 -6.83 14.47 10.99
CA THR A 146 -5.75 13.82 11.77
C THR A 146 -6.18 12.50 12.39
N ALA A 147 -7.34 11.98 11.98
CA ALA A 147 -7.91 10.72 12.45
C ALA A 147 -7.98 10.62 13.99
N GLY A 148 -8.24 11.73 14.69
CA GLY A 148 -8.32 11.79 16.15
C GLY A 148 -7.03 11.39 16.87
N GLY A 149 -5.87 11.51 16.22
CA GLY A 149 -4.57 11.06 16.74
C GLY A 149 -4.22 9.60 16.42
N MET A 150 -5.01 8.93 15.58
CA MET A 150 -4.65 7.63 15.02
C MET A 150 -3.69 7.81 13.85
N VAL A 151 -2.71 6.91 13.73
CA VAL A 151 -1.75 6.88 12.62
C VAL A 151 -1.64 5.46 12.05
N VAL A 152 -1.43 5.39 10.75
CA VAL A 152 -1.11 4.17 10.03
C VAL A 152 0.33 4.28 9.53
N LEU A 153 1.15 3.30 9.91
CA LEU A 153 2.50 3.14 9.42
C LEU A 153 2.49 2.17 8.23
N ALA A 154 3.00 2.63 7.09
CA ALA A 154 3.32 1.77 5.96
C ALA A 154 4.62 1.03 6.23
N MET A 155 4.60 -0.29 6.04
CA MET A 155 5.74 -1.17 6.22
C MET A 155 6.19 -1.76 4.88
N GLY A 156 7.33 -2.46 4.88
CA GLY A 156 7.75 -3.25 3.73
C GLY A 156 7.90 -2.42 2.45
N LYS A 157 7.29 -2.85 1.35
CA LYS A 157 7.44 -2.18 0.05
C LYS A 157 6.74 -0.83 -0.01
N MET A 158 5.55 -0.71 0.57
CA MET A 158 4.83 0.56 0.64
C MET A 158 5.62 1.59 1.45
N GLY A 159 6.19 1.15 2.58
CA GLY A 159 7.01 2.00 3.43
C GLY A 159 8.28 2.51 2.72
N ALA A 160 8.86 1.71 1.82
CA ALA A 160 10.04 2.08 1.03
C ALA A 160 9.74 2.83 -0.29
N GLY A 161 8.48 3.06 -0.69
CA GLY A 161 8.17 3.67 -1.99
C GLY A 161 8.28 2.71 -3.19
N GLU A 162 8.33 1.40 -2.92
CA GLU A 162 8.64 0.35 -3.90
C GLU A 162 7.43 -0.58 -4.13
N LEU A 163 6.21 -0.05 -3.98
CA LEU A 163 4.99 -0.85 -4.16
C LEU A 163 4.86 -1.33 -5.61
N ASN A 164 4.42 -2.57 -5.80
CA ASN A 164 4.21 -3.15 -7.13
C ASN A 164 2.72 -3.49 -7.37
N TYR A 165 2.36 -3.78 -8.63
CA TYR A 165 0.98 -3.94 -9.11
C TYR A 165 0.08 -4.92 -8.32
N SER A 166 0.64 -5.90 -7.62
CA SER A 166 -0.11 -6.95 -6.90
C SER A 166 0.35 -7.11 -5.45
N SER A 167 1.06 -6.12 -4.90
CA SER A 167 1.53 -6.18 -3.52
C SER A 167 0.39 -6.04 -2.52
N ASP A 168 0.53 -6.78 -1.41
CA ASP A 168 -0.19 -6.48 -0.18
C ASP A 168 0.38 -5.18 0.39
N ILE A 169 -0.46 -4.41 1.09
CA ILE A 169 -0.02 -3.29 1.92
C ILE A 169 0.11 -3.80 3.37
N ASP A 170 1.35 -3.75 3.87
CA ASP A 170 1.67 -4.14 5.23
C ASP A 170 1.53 -2.91 6.14
N LEU A 171 0.58 -2.92 7.07
CA LEU A 171 0.26 -1.76 7.90
C LEU A 171 0.37 -2.06 9.40
N ILE A 172 0.84 -1.08 10.17
CA ILE A 172 0.72 -1.05 11.64
C ILE A 172 -0.13 0.16 12.00
N CYS A 173 -1.20 -0.05 12.77
CA CYS A 173 -2.11 1.01 13.18
C CYS A 173 -1.89 1.34 14.65
N LEU A 174 -1.64 2.61 14.96
CA LEU A 174 -1.37 3.09 16.31
C LEU A 174 -2.24 4.31 16.61
N PHE A 175 -2.43 4.66 17.88
CA PHE A 175 -3.03 5.94 18.26
C PHE A 175 -2.28 6.57 19.42
N ASP A 176 -2.21 7.90 19.41
CA ASP A 176 -1.66 8.72 20.49
C ASP A 176 -2.62 8.70 21.68
N GLU A 177 -2.36 7.84 22.66
CA GLU A 177 -3.20 7.69 23.84
C GLU A 177 -3.19 8.92 24.76
N THR A 178 -2.21 9.83 24.61
CA THR A 178 -2.11 11.03 25.46
C THR A 178 -3.25 12.03 25.21
N ARG A 179 -3.97 11.87 24.10
CA ARG A 179 -5.16 12.64 23.75
C ARG A 179 -6.42 12.24 24.52
N PHE A 180 -6.37 11.16 25.30
CA PHE A 180 -7.54 10.60 25.98
C PHE A 180 -7.28 10.47 27.48
N GLY A 181 -8.26 10.86 28.29
CA GLY A 181 -8.20 10.66 29.73
C GLY A 181 -8.23 9.18 30.12
N PRO A 182 -7.82 8.81 31.35
CA PRO A 182 -7.84 7.42 31.81
C PRO A 182 -9.21 6.73 31.71
N GLU A 183 -10.30 7.48 31.92
CA GLU A 183 -11.68 6.98 31.81
C GLU A 183 -12.11 6.77 30.34
N GLU A 184 -11.52 7.51 29.41
CA GLU A 184 -11.86 7.51 27.98
C GLU A 184 -11.04 6.51 27.16
N PHE A 185 -9.88 6.08 27.70
CA PHE A 185 -8.90 5.24 27.01
C PHE A 185 -9.51 3.98 26.38
N LEU A 186 -10.37 3.27 27.13
CA LEU A 186 -10.96 2.02 26.66
C LEU A 186 -11.94 2.25 25.50
N ASP A 187 -12.70 3.35 25.55
CA ASP A 187 -13.64 3.73 24.50
C ASP A 187 -12.91 4.21 23.25
N ALA A 188 -11.87 5.03 23.41
CA ALA A 188 -11.00 5.47 22.32
C ALA A 188 -10.34 4.26 21.62
N ARG A 189 -9.74 3.35 22.39
CA ARG A 189 -9.17 2.10 21.87
C ARG A 189 -10.20 1.28 21.10
N ALA A 190 -11.41 1.12 21.65
CA ALA A 190 -12.47 0.37 20.98
C ALA A 190 -12.90 1.03 19.66
N SER A 191 -12.95 2.36 19.62
CA SER A 191 -13.26 3.15 18.42
C SER A 191 -12.19 3.01 17.35
N PHE A 192 -10.91 3.13 17.69
CA PHE A 192 -9.82 2.94 16.73
C PHE A 192 -9.70 1.52 16.20
N VAL A 193 -9.99 0.51 17.02
CA VAL A 193 -10.08 -0.89 16.55
C VAL A 193 -11.21 -1.06 15.53
N ARG A 194 -12.38 -0.45 15.76
CA ARG A 194 -13.48 -0.47 14.78
C ARG A 194 -13.12 0.28 13.50
N ALA A 195 -12.52 1.46 13.63
CA ALA A 195 -12.08 2.27 12.50
C ALA A 195 -11.05 1.51 11.63
N THR A 196 -10.06 0.89 12.26
CA THR A 196 -9.04 0.06 11.58
C THR A 196 -9.68 -1.07 10.77
N ARG A 197 -10.66 -1.79 11.36
CA ARG A 197 -11.38 -2.87 10.67
C ARG A 197 -12.19 -2.35 9.49
N ARG A 198 -12.83 -1.19 9.64
CA ARG A 198 -13.62 -0.54 8.58
C ARG A 198 -12.74 -0.06 7.43
N MET A 199 -11.61 0.58 7.74
CA MET A 199 -10.60 0.96 6.76
C MET A 199 -10.08 -0.27 6.01
N SER A 200 -9.69 -1.32 6.73
CA SER A 200 -9.23 -2.58 6.12
C SER A 200 -10.30 -3.22 5.23
N ALA A 201 -11.57 -3.23 5.64
CA ALA A 201 -12.66 -3.76 4.82
C ALA A 201 -12.85 -2.95 3.53
N THR A 202 -12.81 -1.62 3.64
CA THR A 202 -12.95 -0.71 2.48
C THR A 202 -11.86 -0.97 1.43
N LEU A 203 -10.63 -1.21 1.88
CA LEU A 203 -9.48 -1.46 1.01
C LEU A 203 -9.44 -2.91 0.46
N ASN A 204 -9.72 -3.91 1.31
CA ASN A 204 -9.45 -5.32 1.03
C ASN A 204 -10.64 -6.11 0.48
N ASP A 205 -11.87 -5.79 0.89
CA ASP A 205 -13.02 -6.62 0.55
C ASP A 205 -13.26 -6.62 -0.96
N ARG A 206 -13.57 -7.79 -1.52
CA ARG A 206 -13.85 -7.95 -2.94
C ARG A 206 -15.32 -7.70 -3.22
N THR A 207 -15.61 -6.69 -4.04
CA THR A 207 -16.92 -6.41 -4.61
C THR A 207 -16.97 -6.83 -6.09
N ALA A 208 -18.08 -6.57 -6.77
CA ALA A 208 -18.18 -6.72 -8.22
C ALA A 208 -17.15 -5.85 -8.98
N GLU A 209 -16.70 -4.75 -8.37
CA GLU A 209 -15.70 -3.82 -8.92
C GLU A 209 -14.26 -4.24 -8.54
N GLY A 210 -14.10 -5.35 -7.81
CA GLY A 210 -12.81 -5.83 -7.33
C GLY A 210 -12.46 -5.34 -5.92
N TYR A 211 -11.19 -5.05 -5.70
CA TYR A 211 -10.64 -4.58 -4.42
C TYR A 211 -9.60 -3.49 -4.67
N VAL A 212 -9.28 -2.69 -3.64
CA VAL A 212 -8.26 -1.63 -3.74
C VAL A 212 -6.89 -2.24 -3.44
N PHE A 213 -6.66 -2.67 -2.20
CA PHE A 213 -5.42 -3.31 -1.75
C PHE A 213 -5.72 -4.44 -0.78
N ARG A 214 -4.96 -5.54 -0.92
CA ARG A 214 -4.95 -6.57 0.11
C ARG A 214 -4.19 -6.03 1.31
N THR A 215 -4.83 -5.98 2.48
CA THR A 215 -4.26 -5.36 3.68
C THR A 215 -3.75 -6.43 4.66
N ASP A 216 -2.49 -6.32 5.07
CA ASP A 216 -1.88 -7.18 6.09
C ASP A 216 -1.54 -6.39 7.35
N LEU A 217 -2.13 -6.79 8.48
CA LEU A 217 -1.95 -6.16 9.79
C LEU A 217 -1.06 -6.99 10.73
N ARG A 218 -0.39 -8.04 10.22
CA ARG A 218 0.34 -9.01 11.05
C ARG A 218 1.73 -8.57 11.48
N LEU A 219 2.26 -7.46 10.95
CA LEU A 219 3.56 -6.92 11.40
C LEU A 219 3.48 -6.14 12.72
N ARG A 220 2.28 -5.93 13.26
CA ARG A 220 2.08 -5.29 14.57
C ARG A 220 2.63 -6.16 15.72
N PRO A 221 2.90 -5.57 16.90
CA PRO A 221 3.33 -6.31 18.09
C PRO A 221 2.45 -7.53 18.37
N ASP A 222 3.05 -8.71 18.54
CA ASP A 222 2.36 -9.99 18.82
C ASP A 222 0.92 -10.10 18.25
N PRO A 223 0.78 -10.27 16.93
CA PRO A 223 -0.51 -10.16 16.24
C PRO A 223 -1.52 -11.26 16.65
N SER A 224 -1.08 -12.25 17.43
CA SER A 224 -1.93 -13.34 17.92
C SER A 224 -2.80 -12.92 19.11
N VAL A 225 -2.35 -11.93 19.89
CA VAL A 225 -3.00 -11.50 21.14
C VAL A 225 -3.30 -10.00 21.19
N THR A 226 -2.68 -9.20 20.31
CA THR A 226 -2.92 -7.76 20.29
C THR A 226 -4.06 -7.36 19.37
N PRO A 227 -4.79 -6.28 19.73
CA PRO A 227 -5.76 -5.67 18.83
C PRO A 227 -5.11 -5.18 17.54
N VAL A 228 -5.91 -4.98 16.50
CA VAL A 228 -5.45 -4.48 15.19
C VAL A 228 -4.95 -3.03 15.23
N CYS A 229 -5.26 -2.29 16.30
CA CYS A 229 -4.73 -0.96 16.59
C CYS A 229 -4.33 -0.89 18.06
N LEU A 230 -3.14 -0.35 18.34
CA LEU A 230 -2.55 -0.28 19.68
C LEU A 230 -2.30 1.18 20.10
N ALA A 231 -2.30 1.43 21.41
CA ALA A 231 -1.75 2.67 21.95
C ALA A 231 -0.23 2.72 21.67
N MET A 232 0.30 3.91 21.42
CA MET A 232 1.73 4.10 21.14
C MET A 232 2.59 3.62 22.30
N ALA A 233 2.32 4.02 23.55
CA ALA A 233 3.10 3.53 24.70
C ALA A 233 3.08 1.99 24.85
N ALA A 234 1.97 1.33 24.50
CA ALA A 234 1.90 -0.13 24.56
C ALA A 234 2.80 -0.79 23.50
N ALA A 235 2.86 -0.21 22.29
CA ALA A 235 3.78 -0.65 21.24
C ALA A 235 5.24 -0.37 21.60
N GLU A 236 5.54 0.82 22.16
CA GLU A 236 6.89 1.18 22.62
C GLU A 236 7.41 0.21 23.67
N ALA A 237 6.61 -0.05 24.72
CA ALA A 237 6.97 -0.99 25.78
C ALA A 237 7.22 -2.40 25.24
N TYR A 238 6.46 -2.85 24.23
CA TYR A 238 6.71 -4.12 23.56
C TYR A 238 8.06 -4.13 22.83
N TYR A 239 8.37 -3.12 22.03
CA TYR A 239 9.62 -3.11 21.26
C TYR A 239 10.86 -2.96 22.14
N GLU A 240 10.75 -2.24 23.25
CA GLU A 240 11.81 -2.11 24.23
C GLU A 240 12.13 -3.47 24.90
N SER A 241 11.09 -4.20 25.31
CA SER A 241 11.24 -5.40 26.14
C SER A 241 11.35 -6.71 25.36
N LEU A 242 10.55 -6.88 24.30
CA LEU A 242 10.36 -8.14 23.57
C LEU A 242 10.74 -8.06 22.09
N GLY A 243 11.08 -6.87 21.61
CA GLY A 243 11.27 -6.60 20.19
C GLY A 243 12.40 -7.42 19.55
N ARG A 244 12.01 -8.21 18.55
CA ARG A 244 12.83 -9.22 17.87
C ARG A 244 13.66 -8.61 16.74
N THR A 245 14.76 -9.27 16.37
CA THR A 245 15.67 -8.81 15.32
C THR A 245 14.97 -8.58 13.96
N TRP A 246 13.98 -9.41 13.61
CA TRP A 246 13.22 -9.23 12.37
C TRP A 246 12.30 -8.01 12.40
N GLU A 247 11.79 -7.62 13.56
CA GLU A 247 10.94 -6.44 13.72
C GLU A 247 11.78 -5.18 13.52
N ARG A 248 13.01 -5.16 14.07
CA ARG A 248 13.98 -4.07 13.80
C ARG A 248 14.20 -3.89 12.31
N ALA A 249 14.46 -4.99 11.59
CA ALA A 249 14.64 -4.95 10.15
C ALA A 249 13.38 -4.47 9.40
N ALA A 250 12.18 -4.82 9.87
CA ALA A 250 10.93 -4.35 9.29
C ALA A 250 10.76 -2.82 9.46
N TYR A 251 11.13 -2.28 10.62
CA TYR A 251 11.03 -0.85 10.92
C TYR A 251 12.00 0.04 10.14
N ILE A 252 13.05 -0.51 9.50
CA ILE A 252 13.95 0.25 8.62
C ILE A 252 13.16 0.92 7.48
N LYS A 253 12.09 0.26 7.01
CA LYS A 253 11.24 0.76 5.93
C LYS A 253 9.97 1.44 6.43
N ALA A 254 9.78 1.58 7.74
CA ALA A 254 8.54 2.13 8.29
C ALA A 254 8.45 3.65 8.05
N ARG A 255 7.27 4.12 7.63
CA ARG A 255 6.93 5.55 7.61
C ARG A 255 5.43 5.76 7.89
N PRO A 256 5.00 6.91 8.42
CA PRO A 256 3.59 7.26 8.48
C PRO A 256 3.04 7.43 7.05
N CYS A 257 1.84 6.89 6.79
CA CYS A 257 1.18 7.02 5.48
C CYS A 257 -0.25 7.57 5.55
N ALA A 258 -0.91 7.51 6.72
CA ALA A 258 -2.25 8.05 6.91
C ALA A 258 -2.50 8.41 8.38
N GLY A 259 -3.44 9.33 8.62
CA GLY A 259 -3.84 9.83 9.94
C GLY A 259 -2.94 10.96 10.45
N ASP A 260 -2.68 10.97 11.75
CA ASP A 260 -1.76 11.93 12.38
C ASP A 260 -0.30 11.58 12.04
N LEU A 261 0.16 12.04 10.87
CA LEU A 261 1.52 11.84 10.39
C LEU A 261 2.57 12.37 11.38
N ALA A 262 2.27 13.49 12.05
CA ALA A 262 3.17 14.08 13.03
C ALA A 262 3.33 13.19 14.27
N ALA A 263 2.25 12.56 14.75
CA ALA A 263 2.33 11.56 15.81
C ALA A 263 3.12 10.32 15.38
N GLY A 264 2.92 9.84 14.14
CA GLY A 264 3.72 8.76 13.58
C GLY A 264 5.21 9.05 13.54
N GLU A 265 5.60 10.25 13.11
CA GLU A 265 7.02 10.66 13.09
C GLU A 265 7.61 10.73 14.50
N ARG A 266 6.85 11.23 15.49
CA ARG A 266 7.27 11.21 16.91
C ARG A 266 7.50 9.78 17.40
N PHE A 267 6.58 8.87 17.13
CA PHE A 267 6.70 7.46 17.50
C PHE A 267 7.93 6.79 16.87
N LEU A 268 8.17 7.00 15.56
CA LEU A 268 9.35 6.45 14.88
C LEU A 268 10.66 7.06 15.41
N ALA A 269 10.65 8.34 15.80
CA ALA A 269 11.80 8.97 16.45
C ALA A 269 12.09 8.30 17.81
N THR A 270 11.07 8.02 18.61
CA THR A 270 11.20 7.26 19.88
C THR A 270 11.75 5.86 19.65
N LEU A 271 11.34 5.17 18.57
CA LEU A 271 11.83 3.83 18.24
C LEU A 271 13.25 3.78 17.63
N LYS A 272 13.91 4.93 17.38
CA LYS A 272 15.27 4.93 16.81
C LYS A 272 16.26 4.04 17.56
N PRO A 273 16.34 4.01 18.90
CA PRO A 273 17.26 3.13 19.63
C PRO A 273 16.92 1.65 19.48
N PHE A 274 15.64 1.32 19.27
CA PHE A 274 15.20 -0.03 18.97
C PHE A 274 15.67 -0.46 17.56
N VAL A 275 15.46 0.38 16.55
CA VAL A 275 15.85 0.06 15.16
C VAL A 275 17.36 0.08 14.98
N TRP A 276 18.00 1.16 15.44
CA TRP A 276 19.42 1.46 15.25
C TRP A 276 20.15 1.33 16.59
N ARG A 277 20.54 0.09 16.92
CA ARG A 277 21.28 -0.19 18.14
C ARG A 277 22.59 0.60 18.16
N ARG A 278 22.90 1.21 19.31
CA ARG A 278 24.17 1.94 19.53
C ARG A 278 25.38 1.02 19.49
N HIS A 279 25.22 -0.24 19.90
CA HIS A 279 26.26 -1.25 19.90
C HIS A 279 25.79 -2.47 19.10
N LEU A 280 26.64 -2.93 18.19
CA LEU A 280 26.42 -4.14 17.41
C LEU A 280 27.42 -5.20 17.91
N ASP A 281 26.93 -6.11 18.74
CA ASP A 281 27.72 -7.24 19.23
C ASP A 281 27.65 -8.42 18.25
N PHE A 282 28.51 -9.42 18.47
CA PHE A 282 28.54 -10.62 17.64
C PHE A 282 27.21 -11.37 17.62
N ALA A 283 26.49 -11.38 18.76
CA ALA A 283 25.17 -12.02 18.87
C ALA A 283 24.13 -11.35 17.96
N ALA A 284 24.10 -10.01 17.89
CA ALA A 284 23.21 -9.28 16.99
C ALA A 284 23.50 -9.56 15.51
N ILE A 285 24.78 -9.67 15.14
CA ILE A 285 25.20 -9.99 13.76
C ILE A 285 24.78 -11.42 13.41
N GLU A 286 25.04 -12.36 14.32
CA GLU A 286 24.67 -13.76 14.15
C GLU A 286 23.14 -13.95 14.07
N ASP A 287 22.37 -13.25 14.91
CA ASP A 287 20.91 -13.27 14.85
C ASP A 287 20.37 -12.75 13.51
N ALA A 288 20.92 -11.64 13.00
CA ALA A 288 20.54 -11.10 11.69
C ALA A 288 20.88 -12.08 10.56
N HIS A 289 22.05 -12.75 10.64
CA HIS A 289 22.47 -13.77 9.69
C HIS A 289 21.55 -14.99 9.73
N ASN A 290 21.29 -15.51 10.93
CA ASN A 290 20.43 -16.69 11.16
C ASN A 290 18.99 -16.44 10.73
N MET A 291 18.46 -15.23 10.98
CA MET A 291 17.16 -14.82 10.46
C MET A 291 17.10 -14.91 8.93
N ARG A 292 18.12 -14.39 8.22
CA ARG A 292 18.20 -14.45 6.76
C ARG A 292 18.23 -15.90 6.26
N LEU A 293 19.00 -16.77 6.91
CA LEU A 293 19.07 -18.19 6.56
C LEU A 293 17.72 -18.90 6.74
N ARG A 294 17.06 -18.73 7.89
CA ARG A 294 15.75 -19.34 8.17
C ARG A 294 14.69 -18.97 7.15
N ILE A 295 14.64 -17.70 6.72
CA ILE A 295 13.72 -17.24 5.67
C ILE A 295 13.95 -18.00 4.36
N ARG A 296 15.21 -18.25 4.01
CA ARG A 296 15.59 -18.93 2.77
C ARG A 296 15.28 -20.42 2.81
N GLU A 297 15.58 -21.07 3.94
CA GLU A 297 15.35 -22.50 4.16
C GLU A 297 13.86 -22.83 4.22
N ALA A 298 13.07 -22.06 4.97
CA ALA A 298 11.63 -22.27 5.15
C ALA A 298 10.83 -22.22 3.83
N LYS A 299 11.42 -21.65 2.77
CA LYS A 299 10.75 -21.49 1.48
C LYS A 299 11.33 -22.34 0.35
N GLY A 300 12.30 -23.22 0.62
CA GLY A 300 12.78 -24.21 -0.36
C GLY A 300 13.50 -23.62 -1.59
N PHE A 301 13.86 -22.34 -1.59
CA PHE A 301 14.51 -21.65 -2.71
C PHE A 301 16.05 -21.75 -2.67
N GLY A 302 16.57 -22.81 -2.05
CA GLY A 302 18.00 -23.13 -1.98
C GLY A 302 18.60 -23.66 -3.29
N ARG A 303 17.80 -23.84 -4.35
CA ARG A 303 18.29 -24.30 -5.66
C ARG A 303 19.24 -23.27 -6.29
N GLY A 304 20.20 -23.74 -7.09
CA GLY A 304 21.18 -22.90 -7.78
C GLY A 304 20.53 -21.83 -8.69
N ILE A 305 21.33 -20.88 -9.14
CA ILE A 305 20.87 -19.88 -10.13
C ILE A 305 20.68 -20.63 -11.45
N GLY A 306 19.43 -20.71 -11.94
CA GLY A 306 19.08 -21.31 -13.23
C GLY A 306 18.20 -20.35 -14.02
N GLN A 307 18.17 -20.46 -15.35
CA GLN A 307 17.38 -19.54 -16.18
C GLN A 307 15.86 -19.77 -16.04
N PHE A 308 15.43 -21.02 -15.83
CA PHE A 308 14.02 -21.38 -15.65
C PHE A 308 13.75 -21.81 -14.21
N GLY A 309 12.63 -21.34 -13.65
CA GLY A 309 12.19 -21.68 -12.29
C GLY A 309 12.96 -20.96 -11.17
N HIS A 310 13.82 -19.98 -11.49
CA HIS A 310 14.48 -19.17 -10.49
C HIS A 310 13.49 -18.17 -9.86
N ASN A 311 13.45 -18.16 -8.53
CA ASN A 311 12.58 -17.25 -7.80
C ASN A 311 13.25 -15.87 -7.67
N MET A 312 12.79 -14.88 -8.43
CA MET A 312 13.34 -13.52 -8.42
C MET A 312 13.27 -12.82 -7.04
N LYS A 313 12.38 -13.25 -6.15
CA LYS A 313 12.24 -12.66 -4.81
C LYS A 313 13.07 -13.37 -3.75
N LEU A 314 13.16 -14.70 -3.79
CA LEU A 314 13.67 -15.53 -2.68
C LEU A 314 14.83 -16.45 -3.08
N GLY A 315 15.10 -16.58 -4.38
CA GLY A 315 16.24 -17.32 -4.90
C GLY A 315 17.56 -16.61 -4.59
N ARG A 316 18.66 -17.34 -4.72
CA ARG A 316 20.01 -16.77 -4.51
C ARG A 316 20.25 -15.61 -5.48
N GLY A 317 20.55 -14.42 -4.95
CA GLY A 317 20.73 -13.20 -5.74
C GLY A 317 19.42 -12.48 -6.10
N GLY A 318 18.29 -12.95 -5.56
CA GLY A 318 17.01 -12.28 -5.66
C GLY A 318 16.91 -11.06 -4.73
N ILE A 319 15.73 -10.44 -4.74
CA ILE A 319 15.46 -9.16 -4.06
C ILE A 319 15.61 -9.26 -2.51
N ARG A 320 15.37 -10.43 -1.89
CA ARG A 320 15.36 -10.62 -0.43
C ARG A 320 16.65 -11.18 0.14
#